data_AF-H1XVN0-F1
#
_entry.id   AF-H1XVN0-F1
#
_cell.length_a   1.000
_cell.length_b   1.000
_cell.length_c   1.000
_cell.angle_alpha   90.00
_cell.angle_beta   90.00
_cell.angle_gamma   90.00
#
_symmetry.space_group_name_H-M   'P 1'
#
loop_
_entity.id
_entity.type
_entity.pdbx_description
1 polymer ?
#
loop_
_entity_poly.entity_id
_entity_poly.type
_entity_poly.pdbx_seq_one_letter_code
_entity_poly.pdbx_strand_id
1 'polypeptide(L)'
;MVLNNQKNMAITISIIFLFLALFEGWPYGFYTLLRLIVFAATAFLAWLAYKCQKHGWIWIFGFMALLFNPLIPVHLGRELWMMVDLFVAIFLIISIFVFKLPEDFK
;
A
#
# COMPACT_ATOMS: atom_id res chain seq x y z
N MET A 1 17.02 -8.08 -9.69
CA MET A 1 17.35 -6.97 -8.76
C MET A 1 16.48 -5.70 -8.90
N VAL A 2 16.32 -5.14 -10.11
CA VAL A 2 15.65 -3.83 -10.34
C VAL A 2 14.22 -3.78 -9.80
N LEU A 3 13.46 -4.85 -10.01
CA LEU A 3 12.05 -4.87 -9.63
C LEU A 3 11.85 -4.86 -8.11
N ASN A 4 12.70 -5.56 -7.36
CA ASN A 4 12.62 -5.58 -5.91
C ASN A 4 12.95 -4.19 -5.32
N ASN A 5 13.85 -3.43 -5.97
CA ASN A 5 14.14 -2.06 -5.60
C ASN A 5 12.93 -1.13 -5.84
N GLN A 6 12.28 -1.23 -7.00
CA GLN A 6 11.07 -0.46 -7.32
C GLN A 6 9.93 -0.76 -6.34
N LYS A 7 9.69 -2.05 -6.07
CA LYS A 7 8.72 -2.53 -5.07
C LYS A 7 9.00 -1.91 -3.69
N ASN A 8 10.24 -2.03 -3.21
CA ASN A 8 10.64 -1.50 -1.91
C ASN A 8 10.45 0.02 -1.84
N MET A 9 10.77 0.75 -2.91
CA MET A 9 10.58 2.20 -2.95
C MET A 9 9.10 2.59 -2.83
N ALA A 10 8.22 1.94 -3.59
CA ALA A 10 6.77 2.19 -3.51
C ALA A 10 6.21 1.87 -2.12
N ILE A 11 6.67 0.76 -1.51
CA ILE A 11 6.30 0.36 -0.16
C ILE A 11 6.78 1.39 0.87
N THR A 12 8.05 1.80 0.83
CA THR A 12 8.63 2.76 1.79
C THR A 12 7.91 4.10 1.72
N ILE A 13 7.62 4.61 0.52
CA ILE A 13 6.86 5.86 0.35
C ILE A 13 5.47 5.73 1.01
N SER A 14 4.78 4.63 0.77
CA SER A 14 3.45 4.38 1.36
C SER A 14 3.53 4.32 2.88
N ILE A 15 4.53 3.64 3.43
CA ILE A 15 4.76 3.54 4.88
C ILE A 15 4.97 4.92 5.51
N ILE A 16 5.80 5.78 4.90
CA ILE A 16 6.04 7.13 5.41
C ILE A 16 4.73 7.91 5.49
N PHE A 17 3.92 7.89 4.43
CA PHE A 17 2.64 8.59 4.40
C PHE A 17 1.64 8.02 5.41
N LEU A 18 1.58 6.69 5.57
CA LEU A 18 0.73 6.03 6.57
C LEU A 18 1.13 6.41 8.01
N PHE A 19 2.42 6.50 8.31
CA PHE A 19 2.89 6.99 9.61
C PHE A 19 2.59 8.47 9.82
N LEU A 20 2.72 9.30 8.78
CA LEU A 20 2.34 10.72 8.86
C LEU A 20 0.84 10.88 9.17
N ALA A 21 -0.01 9.97 8.67
CA ALA A 21 -1.45 9.99 8.91
C ALA A 21 -1.85 9.74 10.38
N LEU A 22 -0.96 9.15 11.18
CA LEU A 22 -1.18 8.92 12.61
C LEU A 22 -1.10 10.21 13.43
N PHE A 23 -0.45 11.25 12.91
CA PHE A 23 -0.44 12.57 13.56
C PHE A 23 -1.78 13.30 13.34
N GLU A 24 -2.21 14.03 14.36
CA GLU A 24 -3.43 14.84 14.29
C GLU A 24 -3.17 16.20 13.62
N GLY A 25 -4.24 16.82 13.11
CA GLY A 25 -4.18 18.20 12.58
C GLY A 25 -3.99 18.34 11.06
N TRP A 26 -3.90 17.24 10.31
CA TRP A 26 -3.81 17.34 8.85
C TRP A 26 -5.14 17.77 8.20
N PRO A 27 -5.08 18.58 7.11
CA PRO A 27 -6.27 18.95 6.35
C PRO A 27 -6.84 17.74 5.61
N TYR A 28 -8.13 17.80 5.25
CA TYR A 28 -8.81 16.73 4.51
C TYR A 28 -8.06 16.30 3.23
N GLY A 29 -7.46 17.27 2.52
CA GLY A 29 -6.67 17.00 1.31
C GLY A 29 -5.47 16.07 1.53
N PHE A 30 -4.87 16.05 2.73
CA PHE A 30 -3.78 15.13 3.06
C PHE A 30 -4.26 13.68 3.02
N TYR A 31 -5.44 13.37 3.56
CA TYR A 31 -5.97 12.01 3.58
C TYR A 31 -6.39 11.53 2.18
N THR A 32 -6.85 12.44 1.33
CA THR A 32 -7.09 12.13 -0.09
C THR A 32 -5.79 11.80 -0.81
N LEU A 33 -4.72 12.57 -0.57
CA LEU A 33 -3.40 12.31 -1.15
C LEU A 33 -2.80 11.00 -0.64
N LEU A 34 -2.87 10.75 0.67
CA LEU A 34 -2.46 9.50 1.30
C LEU A 34 -3.11 8.31 0.62
N ARG A 35 -4.45 8.33 0.50
CA ARG A 35 -5.22 7.28 -0.17
C ARG A 35 -4.76 7.07 -1.60
N LEU A 36 -4.55 8.15 -2.36
CA LEU A 36 -4.06 8.06 -3.74
C LEU A 36 -2.68 7.40 -3.81
N ILE A 37 -1.75 7.77 -2.93
CA ILE A 37 -0.39 7.20 -2.90
C ILE A 37 -0.43 5.72 -2.54
N VAL A 38 -1.13 5.35 -1.46
CA VAL A 38 -1.24 3.96 -1.00
C VAL A 38 -1.99 3.12 -2.03
N PHE A 39 -3.04 3.66 -2.65
CA PHE A 39 -3.76 3.04 -3.76
C PHE A 39 -2.84 2.77 -4.95
N ALA A 40 -2.11 3.78 -5.44
CA ALA A 40 -1.22 3.63 -6.57
C ALA A 40 -0.12 2.60 -6.30
N ALA A 41 0.47 2.63 -5.10
CA ALA A 41 1.48 1.68 -4.69
C ALA A 41 0.92 0.24 -4.61
N THR A 42 -0.21 0.04 -3.95
CA THR A 42 -0.81 -1.30 -3.80
C THR A 42 -1.35 -1.84 -5.14
N ALA A 43 -1.89 -1.00 -6.00
CA ALA A 43 -2.27 -1.38 -7.36
C ALA A 43 -1.04 -1.80 -8.20
N PHE A 44 0.06 -1.06 -8.11
CA PHE A 44 1.33 -1.42 -8.75
C PHE A 44 1.86 -2.77 -8.22
N LEU A 45 1.84 -2.97 -6.90
CA LEU A 45 2.25 -4.24 -6.27
C LEU A 45 1.37 -5.42 -6.70
N ALA A 46 0.05 -5.21 -6.83
CA ALA A 46 -0.88 -6.22 -7.32
C ALA A 46 -0.58 -6.61 -8.78
N TRP A 47 -0.33 -5.61 -9.65
CA TRP A 47 0.07 -5.86 -11.04
C TRP A 47 1.39 -6.64 -11.13
N LEU A 48 2.31 -6.34 -10.22
CA LEU A 48 3.59 -7.01 -10.13
C LEU A 48 3.47 -8.46 -9.64
N ALA A 49 2.64 -8.68 -8.63
CA ALA A 49 2.27 -10.02 -8.19
C ALA A 49 1.63 -10.83 -9.31
N TYR A 50 0.80 -10.20 -10.15
CA TYR A 50 0.21 -10.83 -11.33
C TYR A 50 1.27 -11.24 -12.36
N LYS A 51 2.21 -10.34 -12.68
CA LYS A 51 3.32 -10.64 -13.60
C LYS A 51 4.20 -11.78 -13.10
N CYS A 52 4.36 -11.93 -11.78
CA CYS A 52 5.17 -13.00 -11.18
C CYS A 52 4.37 -14.27 -10.83
N GLN A 53 3.12 -14.39 -11.26
CA GLN A 53 2.23 -15.53 -10.94
C GLN A 53 2.10 -15.79 -9.42
N LYS A 54 2.23 -14.74 -8.61
CA LYS A 54 2.09 -14.80 -7.15
C LYS A 54 0.63 -14.57 -6.76
N HIS A 55 -0.25 -15.49 -7.15
CA HIS A 55 -1.70 -15.33 -7.07
C HIS A 55 -2.23 -14.87 -5.69
N GLY A 56 -1.68 -15.38 -4.58
CA GLY A 56 -2.08 -14.93 -3.24
C GLY A 56 -1.81 -13.44 -2.99
N TRP A 57 -0.69 -12.91 -3.47
CA TRP A 57 -0.32 -11.51 -3.30
C TRP A 57 -1.16 -10.56 -4.16
N ILE A 58 -1.67 -11.03 -5.31
CA ILE A 58 -2.60 -10.26 -6.16
C ILE A 58 -3.84 -9.88 -5.36
N TRP A 59 -4.45 -10.85 -4.68
CA TRP A 59 -5.67 -10.62 -3.91
C TRP A 59 -5.43 -9.72 -2.70
N ILE A 60 -4.31 -9.90 -2.00
CA ILE A 60 -3.99 -9.06 -0.83
C ILE A 60 -3.78 -7.60 -1.25
N PHE A 61 -2.90 -7.35 -2.22
CA PHE A 61 -2.65 -5.99 -2.67
C PHE A 61 -3.82 -5.38 -3.43
N GLY A 62 -4.60 -6.21 -4.16
CA GLY A 62 -5.84 -5.78 -4.81
C GLY A 62 -6.90 -5.32 -3.80
N PHE A 63 -7.08 -6.06 -2.69
CA PHE A 63 -7.98 -5.65 -1.61
C PHE A 63 -7.52 -4.34 -0.96
N MET A 64 -6.23 -4.20 -0.68
CA MET A 64 -5.67 -2.94 -0.16
C MET A 64 -5.90 -1.78 -1.12
N ALA A 65 -5.70 -1.99 -2.43
CA ALA A 65 -5.99 -0.97 -3.42
C ALA A 65 -7.47 -0.57 -3.39
N LEU A 66 -8.40 -1.52 -3.30
CA LEU A 66 -9.81 -1.21 -3.15
C LEU A 66 -10.13 -0.44 -1.86
N LEU A 67 -9.51 -0.82 -0.74
CA LEU A 67 -9.71 -0.17 0.56
C LEU A 67 -9.25 1.29 0.56
N PHE A 68 -8.10 1.58 -0.05
CA PHE A 68 -7.53 2.94 -0.15
C PHE A 68 -7.97 3.70 -1.41
N ASN A 69 -8.90 3.17 -2.20
CA ASN A 69 -9.34 3.78 -3.44
C ASN A 69 -9.99 5.16 -3.18
N PRO A 70 -9.46 6.27 -3.74
CA PRO A 70 -10.03 7.60 -3.54
C PRO A 70 -11.41 7.78 -4.20
N LEU A 71 -11.75 6.98 -5.22
CA LEU A 71 -13.02 7.07 -5.94
C LEU A 71 -14.21 6.55 -5.13
N ILE A 72 -13.96 5.59 -4.23
CA ILE A 72 -14.99 4.97 -3.38
C ILE A 72 -14.56 5.17 -1.92
N PRO A 73 -14.77 6.37 -1.35
CA PRO A 73 -14.33 6.66 0.01
C PRO A 73 -15.10 5.81 1.01
N VAL A 74 -14.38 4.97 1.76
CA VAL A 74 -14.94 4.24 2.89
C VAL A 74 -15.10 5.21 4.06
N HIS A 75 -16.34 5.39 4.52
CA HIS A 75 -16.69 6.29 5.60
C HIS A 75 -16.47 5.58 6.95
N LEU A 76 -15.22 5.44 7.35
CA LEU A 76 -14.86 5.01 8.70
C LEU A 76 -14.60 6.24 9.59
N GLY A 77 -14.83 6.09 10.90
CA GLY A 77 -14.42 7.07 11.88
C GLY A 77 -12.90 7.25 11.90
N ARG A 78 -12.43 8.40 12.40
CA ARG A 78 -11.01 8.75 12.48
C ARG A 78 -10.17 7.67 13.17
N GLU A 79 -10.64 7.19 14.31
CA GLU A 79 -9.95 6.16 15.11
C GLU A 79 -9.79 4.84 14.34
N LEU A 80 -10.84 4.41 13.64
CA LEU A 80 -10.81 3.20 12.81
C LEU A 80 -9.83 3.36 11.64
N TRP A 81 -9.81 4.52 10.98
CA TRP A 81 -8.83 4.80 9.93
C TRP A 81 -7.40 4.78 10.46
N MET A 82 -7.13 5.35 11.65
CA MET A 82 -5.81 5.29 12.26
C MET A 82 -5.39 3.84 12.55
N MET A 83 -6.30 2.99 13.03
CA MET A 83 -6.01 1.57 13.22
C MET A 83 -5.71 0.88 11.89
N VAL A 84 -6.54 1.11 10.86
CA VAL A 84 -6.35 0.55 9.51
C VAL A 84 -4.99 0.98 8.94
N ASP A 85 -4.67 2.28 9.00
CA ASP A 85 -3.41 2.84 8.49
C ASP A 85 -2.20 2.22 9.19
N LEU A 86 -2.27 2.05 10.52
CA LEU A 86 -1.23 1.39 11.31
C LEU A 86 -1.06 -0.09 10.93
N PHE A 87 -2.16 -0.85 10.83
CA PHE A 87 -2.11 -2.25 10.43
C PHE A 87 -1.53 -2.41 9.03
N VAL A 88 -1.92 -1.55 8.09
CA VAL A 88 -1.44 -1.55 6.71
C VAL A 88 0.04 -1.20 6.66
N ALA A 89 0.49 -0.21 7.44
CA ALA A 89 1.91 0.14 7.52
C ALA A 89 2.76 -1.04 8.01
N ILE A 90 2.34 -1.71 9.09
CA ILE A 90 3.01 -2.90 9.62
C ILE A 90 3.03 -4.03 8.58
N PHE A 91 1.88 -4.30 7.95
CA PHE A 91 1.78 -5.30 6.91
C PHE A 91 2.74 -5.02 5.74
N LEU A 92 2.79 -3.76 5.29
CA LEU A 92 3.67 -3.34 4.19
C LEU A 92 5.15 -3.52 4.56
N ILE A 93 5.55 -3.21 5.80
CA ILE A 93 6.92 -3.49 6.29
C ILE A 93 7.23 -4.99 6.19
N ILE A 94 6.34 -5.86 6.68
CA ILE A 94 6.54 -7.31 6.63
C ILE A 94 6.61 -7.79 5.17
N SER A 95 5.78 -7.23 4.29
CA SER A 95 5.74 -7.60 2.87
C SER A 95 7.07 -7.34 2.14
N ILE A 96 7.90 -6.40 2.59
CA ILE A 96 9.24 -6.16 2.01
C ILE A 96 10.07 -7.46 2.03
N PHE A 97 9.99 -8.21 3.13
CA PHE A 97 10.78 -9.42 3.37
C PHE A 97 10.12 -10.68 2.82
N VAL A 98 8.80 -10.78 2.90
CA VAL A 98 8.05 -11.98 2.49
C VAL A 98 7.74 -11.98 0.99
N PHE A 99 7.35 -10.82 0.43
CA PHE A 99 7.02 -10.70 -0.99
C PHE A 99 8.28 -10.46 -1.81
N LYS A 100 9.05 -11.53 -2.05
CA LYS A 100 10.22 -11.50 -2.94
C LYS A 100 9.82 -11.75 -4.39
N LEU A 101 10.31 -10.88 -5.26
CA LEU A 101 10.09 -10.96 -6.69
C LEU A 101 11.29 -11.64 -7.36
N PRO A 102 11.07 -12.44 -8.42
CA PRO A 102 12.16 -13.05 -9.17
C PRO A 102 13.11 -11.97 -9.72
N GLU A 103 14.41 -12.28 -9.68
CA GLU A 103 15.48 -11.38 -10.14
C GLU A 103 15.39 -11.10 -11.65
N ASP A 104 14.96 -12.10 -12.42
CA ASP A 104 14.91 -12.10 -13.88
C ASP A 104 13.50 -12.46 -14.37
N PHE A 105 12.91 -11.58 -15.18
CA PHE A 105 11.81 -11.94 -16.05
C PHE A 105 12.42 -12.41 -17.36
N LYS A 106 12.34 -13.70 -17.64
CA LYS A 106 12.37 -14.16 -19.03
C LYS A 106 10.95 -14.18 -19.57
#